data_AF-A0A914SXN5-F1
#
_entry.id   AF-A0A914SXN5-F1
#
_cell.length_a   1.000
_cell.length_b   1.000
_cell.length_c   1.000
_cell.angle_alpha   90.00
_cell.angle_beta   90.00
_cell.angle_gamma   90.00
#
_symmetry.space_group_name_H-M   'P 1'
#
loop_
_entity.id
_entity.type
_entity.pdbx_description
1 polymer ?
#
loop_
_entity_poly.entity_id
_entity_poly.type
_entity_poly.pdbx_seq_one_letter_code
_entity_poly.pdbx_strand_id
1 'polypeptide(L)'
;MGDRKKRHSIEKARKGSSSMSAQLSRTARRFSSVIAPQLTKFDFVPSLQANHEMMSKLLDIKTVHNALENYIIHNATNFDPIDFEIVTPEAKNALLRAQLFADEFVLFENQKRLVSIIFGDPDSGVDGPVVAKIRHPVSGMKMYEIVDLQHNGNWQIISSMDEGSRCQIDSTSNFFRRIMSMCGITFVPKWWLVRNETNEIGKVLPQNSFWKENALVLHWAETVDNEIRLLILSFAMVQMIREGFPQLFHIIKENRIRRIP
;
A
#
# COMPACT_ATOMS: atom_id res chain seq x y z
N MET A 1 41.35 -6.01 -63.41
CA MET A 1 42.01 -6.43 -62.13
C MET A 1 41.62 -5.48 -60.98
N GLY A 2 40.32 -5.16 -60.82
CA GLY A 2 39.83 -4.07 -59.96
C GLY A 2 38.74 -4.45 -58.96
N ASP A 3 38.26 -5.70 -58.92
CA ASP A 3 37.07 -6.07 -58.14
C ASP A 3 37.32 -6.97 -56.91
N ARG A 4 38.56 -7.45 -56.69
CA ARG A 4 38.87 -8.26 -55.50
C ARG A 4 39.20 -7.45 -54.25
N LYS A 5 39.60 -6.17 -54.38
CA LYS A 5 39.94 -5.33 -53.23
C LYS A 5 38.74 -4.69 -52.52
N LYS A 6 37.59 -4.54 -53.19
CA LYS A 6 36.38 -3.97 -52.56
C LYS A 6 35.62 -4.95 -51.66
N ARG A 7 35.69 -6.26 -51.94
CA ARG A 7 34.97 -7.28 -51.13
C ARG A 7 35.61 -7.52 -49.75
N HIS A 8 36.93 -7.42 -49.63
CA HIS A 8 37.60 -7.58 -48.33
C HIS A 8 37.42 -6.39 -47.36
N SER A 9 37.10 -5.20 -47.86
CA SER A 9 36.89 -4.01 -47.02
C SER A 9 35.47 -3.93 -46.44
N ILE A 10 34.47 -4.50 -47.12
CA ILE A 10 33.08 -4.52 -46.65
C ILE A 10 32.87 -5.62 -45.59
N GLU A 11 33.59 -6.73 -45.67
CA GLU A 11 33.49 -7.83 -44.71
C GLU A 11 34.24 -7.54 -43.39
N LYS A 12 35.26 -6.67 -43.40
CA LYS A 12 35.93 -6.18 -42.18
C LYS A 12 35.13 -5.09 -41.45
N ALA A 13 34.30 -4.32 -42.16
CA ALA A 13 33.47 -3.27 -41.54
C ALA A 13 32.27 -3.83 -40.76
N ARG A 14 31.87 -5.09 -40.99
CA ARG A 14 30.73 -5.73 -40.32
C ARG A 14 31.07 -6.48 -39.02
N LYS A 15 32.37 -6.64 -38.69
CA LYS A 15 32.85 -7.33 -37.49
C LYS A 15 33.13 -6.43 -36.29
N GLY A 16 33.02 -5.10 -36.44
CA GLY A 16 33.34 -4.12 -35.39
C GLY A 16 32.14 -3.50 -34.65
N SER A 17 30.91 -3.64 -35.16
CA SER A 17 29.74 -2.96 -34.56
C SER A 17 28.94 -3.83 -33.57
N SER A 18 29.36 -5.08 -33.34
CA SER A 18 28.70 -6.00 -32.40
C SER A 18 29.23 -5.92 -30.96
N SER A 19 30.13 -4.98 -30.64
CA SER A 19 30.79 -4.95 -29.34
C SER A 19 30.11 -4.04 -28.32
N MET A 20 29.78 -2.79 -28.64
CA MET A 20 29.31 -1.86 -27.60
C MET A 20 27.84 -2.09 -27.20
N SER A 21 26.93 -2.34 -28.14
CA SER A 21 25.51 -2.61 -27.82
C SER A 21 25.31 -3.94 -27.11
N ALA A 22 26.10 -4.97 -27.45
CA ALA A 22 26.09 -6.26 -26.78
C ALA A 22 26.73 -6.18 -25.39
N GLN A 23 27.80 -5.40 -25.23
CA GLN A 23 28.40 -5.13 -23.91
C GLN A 23 27.47 -4.30 -23.04
N LEU A 24 26.86 -3.23 -23.55
CA LEU A 24 25.83 -2.44 -22.86
C LEU A 24 24.62 -3.30 -22.49
N SER A 25 24.14 -4.16 -23.39
CA SER A 25 23.03 -5.08 -23.08
C SER A 25 23.40 -6.13 -22.05
N ARG A 26 24.63 -6.66 -22.06
CA ARG A 26 25.10 -7.60 -21.03
C ARG A 26 25.29 -6.92 -19.69
N THR A 27 25.85 -5.72 -19.68
CA THR A 27 26.03 -4.91 -18.46
C THR A 27 24.69 -4.47 -17.91
N ALA A 28 23.75 -4.00 -18.75
CA ALA A 28 22.38 -3.70 -18.36
C ALA A 28 21.66 -4.94 -17.84
N ARG A 29 21.75 -6.10 -18.49
CA ARG A 29 21.18 -7.35 -17.97
C ARG A 29 21.79 -7.77 -16.64
N ARG A 30 23.11 -7.58 -16.45
CA ARG A 30 23.79 -7.87 -15.18
C ARG A 30 23.35 -6.91 -14.08
N PHE A 31 23.30 -5.61 -14.37
CA PHE A 31 22.75 -4.60 -13.46
C PHE A 31 21.29 -4.87 -13.13
N SER A 32 20.43 -5.14 -14.13
CA SER A 32 19.05 -5.55 -13.92
C SER A 32 18.96 -6.85 -13.11
N SER A 33 19.80 -7.86 -13.36
CA SER A 33 19.76 -9.11 -12.59
C SER A 33 20.21 -8.97 -11.14
N VAL A 34 21.03 -7.96 -10.82
CA VAL A 34 21.52 -7.68 -9.46
C VAL A 34 20.59 -6.69 -8.73
N ILE A 35 20.08 -5.69 -9.44
CA ILE A 35 19.27 -4.60 -8.89
C ILE A 35 17.80 -4.97 -8.87
N ALA A 36 17.26 -5.66 -9.89
CA ALA A 36 15.84 -5.98 -9.93
C ALA A 36 15.40 -6.77 -8.69
N PRO A 37 16.10 -7.83 -8.22
CA PRO A 37 15.68 -8.54 -7.00
C PRO A 37 15.63 -7.66 -5.75
N GLN A 38 16.48 -6.62 -5.68
CA GLN A 38 16.56 -5.66 -4.56
C GLN A 38 15.48 -4.56 -4.66
N LEU A 39 14.93 -4.32 -5.86
CA LEU A 39 13.84 -3.36 -6.08
C LEU A 39 12.46 -4.03 -6.13
N THR A 40 12.41 -5.36 -5.99
CA THR A 40 11.19 -6.17 -6.04
C THR A 40 10.86 -6.84 -4.71
N LYS A 41 11.48 -6.45 -3.61
CA LYS A 41 11.13 -6.92 -2.27
C LYS A 41 11.09 -5.74 -1.32
N PHE A 42 10.22 -5.80 -0.32
CA PHE A 42 10.27 -4.84 0.76
C PHE A 42 11.45 -5.13 1.68
N ASP A 43 12.07 -4.06 2.16
CA ASP A 43 13.07 -4.16 3.20
C ASP A 43 12.44 -4.68 4.49
N PHE A 44 13.23 -5.42 5.26
CA PHE A 44 12.84 -5.88 6.58
C PHE A 44 12.56 -4.69 7.52
N VAL A 45 11.44 -4.77 8.25
CA VAL A 45 10.97 -3.77 9.22
C VAL A 45 11.08 -4.34 10.64
N PRO A 46 12.13 -4.02 11.40
CA PRO A 46 12.37 -4.58 12.73
C PRO A 46 11.20 -4.39 13.69
N SER A 47 10.55 -3.21 13.65
CA SER A 47 9.43 -2.90 14.53
C SER A 47 8.21 -3.81 14.30
N LEU A 48 7.99 -4.30 13.07
CA LEU A 48 6.93 -5.27 12.79
C LEU A 48 7.29 -6.67 13.28
N GLN A 49 8.57 -7.04 13.27
CA GLN A 49 9.01 -8.35 13.73
C GLN A 49 8.91 -8.49 15.25
N ALA A 50 9.29 -7.44 15.98
CA ALA A 50 9.38 -7.46 17.43
C ALA A 50 8.02 -7.40 18.15
N ASN A 51 6.94 -7.06 17.44
CA ASN A 51 5.63 -6.82 18.04
C ASN A 51 4.56 -7.68 17.37
N HIS A 52 3.67 -8.27 18.17
CA HIS A 52 2.55 -9.11 17.71
C HIS A 52 1.20 -8.39 17.73
N GLU A 53 1.14 -7.26 18.43
CA GLU A 53 0.00 -6.39 18.51
C GLU A 53 0.44 -4.94 18.26
N MET A 54 -0.23 -4.26 17.35
CA MET A 54 -0.01 -2.85 17.07
C MET A 54 -1.35 -2.13 16.93
N MET A 55 -1.34 -0.83 17.16
CA MET A 55 -2.51 0.02 17.06
C MET A 55 -2.16 1.22 16.19
N SER A 56 -2.91 1.39 15.10
CA SER A 56 -2.85 2.57 14.25
C SER A 56 -3.90 3.57 14.65
N LYS A 57 -3.51 4.82 14.89
CA LYS A 57 -4.39 5.91 15.30
C LYS A 57 -4.07 7.20 14.55
N LEU A 58 -5.08 8.03 14.34
CA LEU A 58 -4.88 9.40 13.87
C LEU A 58 -4.16 10.23 14.95
N LEU A 59 -3.21 11.07 14.53
CA LEU A 59 -2.46 11.94 15.45
C LEU A 59 -3.28 13.14 15.91
N ASP A 60 -3.88 13.88 14.96
CA ASP A 60 -4.68 15.07 15.27
C ASP A 60 -5.89 15.17 14.35
N ILE A 61 -7.09 15.09 14.93
CA ILE A 61 -8.36 15.22 14.22
C ILE A 61 -8.58 16.61 13.61
N LYS A 62 -7.90 17.66 14.10
CA LYS A 62 -8.01 19.00 13.51
C LYS A 62 -7.48 19.04 12.09
N THR A 63 -6.45 18.27 11.78
CA THR A 63 -5.90 18.19 10.41
C THR A 63 -6.94 17.65 9.41
N VAL A 64 -7.75 16.68 9.84
CA VAL A 64 -8.88 16.15 9.07
C VAL A 64 -9.94 17.22 8.87
N HIS A 65 -10.35 17.93 9.93
CA HIS A 65 -11.34 19.00 9.84
C HIS A 65 -10.88 20.13 8.90
N ASN A 66 -9.62 20.56 9.01
CA ASN A 66 -9.06 21.60 8.14
C ASN A 66 -9.06 21.15 6.67
N ALA A 67 -8.68 19.90 6.38
CA ALA A 67 -8.74 19.36 5.03
C ALA A 67 -10.16 19.36 4.46
N LEU A 68 -11.15 19.00 5.28
CA LEU A 68 -12.56 19.01 4.90
C LEU A 68 -13.10 20.43 4.69
N GLU A 69 -12.78 21.36 5.58
CA GLU A 69 -13.19 22.76 5.47
C GLU A 69 -12.64 23.39 4.19
N ASN A 70 -11.35 23.19 3.91
CA ASN A 70 -10.73 23.66 2.68
C ASN A 70 -11.37 23.04 1.43
N TYR A 71 -11.72 21.76 1.48
CA TYR A 71 -12.44 21.12 0.38
C TYR A 71 -13.84 21.70 0.18
N ILE A 72 -14.60 21.95 1.25
CA ILE A 72 -15.97 22.47 1.18
C ILE A 72 -15.99 23.93 0.73
N ILE A 73 -15.13 24.78 1.29
CA ILE A 73 -15.14 26.23 1.04
C ILE A 73 -14.42 26.57 -0.27
N HIS A 74 -13.25 25.97 -0.50
CA HIS A 74 -12.36 26.35 -1.59
C HIS A 74 -12.34 25.33 -2.73
N ASN A 75 -13.10 24.24 -2.62
CA ASN A 75 -13.06 23.12 -3.56
C ASN A 75 -11.62 22.55 -3.73
N ALA A 76 -10.78 22.72 -2.69
CA ALA A 76 -9.38 22.34 -2.69
C ALA A 76 -9.25 20.84 -2.43
N THR A 77 -8.70 20.10 -3.40
CA THR A 77 -8.49 18.65 -3.28
C THR A 77 -7.10 18.28 -2.75
N ASN A 78 -6.19 19.25 -2.71
CA ASN A 78 -4.92 19.13 -2.00
C ASN A 78 -5.11 19.60 -0.56
N PHE A 79 -4.48 18.90 0.37
CA PHE A 79 -4.49 19.20 1.80
C PHE A 79 -3.11 18.92 2.39
N ASP A 80 -2.80 19.58 3.51
CA ASP A 80 -1.58 19.31 4.28
C ASP A 80 -1.56 17.85 4.76
N PRO A 81 -0.39 17.20 4.82
CA PRO A 81 -0.31 15.79 5.16
C PRO A 81 -0.97 15.47 6.50
N ILE A 82 -1.82 14.44 6.52
CA ILE A 82 -2.51 13.98 7.72
C ILE A 82 -1.69 12.85 8.34
N ASP A 83 -1.24 13.06 9.59
CA ASP A 83 -0.36 12.14 10.30
C ASP A 83 -1.12 11.08 11.10
N PHE A 84 -0.62 9.86 11.04
CA PHE A 84 -1.05 8.71 11.82
C PHE A 84 0.15 8.10 12.54
N GLU A 85 -0.09 7.58 13.74
CA GLU A 85 0.90 6.87 14.53
C GLU A 85 0.53 5.39 14.64
N ILE A 86 1.55 4.54 14.55
CA ILE A 86 1.44 3.12 14.88
C ILE A 86 2.23 2.88 16.15
N VAL A 87 1.54 2.46 17.20
CA VAL A 87 2.08 2.22 18.54
C VAL A 87 1.80 0.79 18.96
N THR A 88 2.54 0.26 19.94
CA THR A 88 2.06 -0.90 20.70
C THR A 88 1.24 -0.41 21.89
N PRO A 89 0.42 -1.29 22.52
CA PRO A 89 -0.32 -0.93 23.74
C PRO A 89 0.58 -0.38 24.86
N GLU A 90 1.85 -0.84 24.90
CA GLU A 90 2.82 -0.54 25.97
C GLU A 90 3.78 0.60 25.61
N ALA A 91 3.93 0.93 24.33
CA ALA A 91 4.89 1.94 23.89
C ALA A 91 4.40 3.36 24.19
N LYS A 92 5.30 4.17 24.78
CA LYS A 92 5.09 5.61 24.98
C LYS A 92 5.26 6.43 23.70
N ASN A 93 6.01 5.90 22.72
CA ASN A 93 6.37 6.58 21.48
C ASN A 93 5.84 5.79 20.27
N ALA A 94 5.57 6.51 19.17
CA ALA A 94 5.26 5.90 17.88
C ALA A 94 6.42 5.03 17.39
N LEU A 95 6.11 3.78 17.03
CA LEU A 95 7.06 2.85 16.42
C LEU A 95 7.18 3.11 14.93
N LEU A 96 6.03 3.30 14.27
CA LEU A 96 5.94 3.67 12.86
C LEU A 96 5.04 4.90 12.72
N ARG A 97 5.20 5.62 11.61
CA ARG A 97 4.34 6.74 11.24
C ARG A 97 3.73 6.49 9.87
N ALA A 98 2.54 7.00 9.64
CA ALA A 98 1.95 7.03 8.31
C ALA A 98 1.50 8.46 7.99
N GLN A 99 1.68 8.89 6.74
CA GLN A 99 1.27 10.22 6.30
C GLN A 99 0.39 10.12 5.07
N LEU A 100 -0.83 10.63 5.18
CA LEU A 100 -1.78 10.68 4.08
C LEU A 100 -1.62 12.00 3.33
N PHE A 101 -1.24 11.90 2.07
CA PHE A 101 -1.25 12.98 1.09
C PHE A 101 -2.47 12.84 0.18
N ALA A 102 -2.75 13.87 -0.61
CA ALA A 102 -3.85 13.85 -1.58
C ALA A 102 -3.71 12.74 -2.65
N ASP A 103 -2.48 12.28 -2.91
CA ASP A 103 -2.18 11.29 -3.96
C ASP A 103 -1.88 9.89 -3.41
N GLU A 104 -1.19 9.83 -2.27
CA GLU A 104 -0.61 8.63 -1.70
C GLU A 104 -0.69 8.60 -0.17
N PHE A 105 -0.72 7.40 0.40
CA PHE A 105 -0.56 7.17 1.83
C PHE A 105 0.77 6.45 2.07
N VAL A 106 1.71 7.09 2.77
CA VAL A 106 3.08 6.59 2.91
C VAL A 106 3.33 6.12 4.33
N LEU A 107 3.89 4.92 4.48
CA LEU A 107 4.33 4.37 5.76
C LEU A 107 5.83 4.59 5.98
N PHE A 108 6.21 4.90 7.21
CA PHE A 108 7.57 5.23 7.62
C PHE A 108 7.99 4.48 8.88
N GLU A 109 9.26 4.08 8.91
CA GLU A 109 9.98 3.77 10.14
C GLU A 109 11.06 4.84 10.32
N ASN A 110 10.94 5.65 11.37
CA ASN A 110 11.73 6.86 11.54
C ASN A 110 11.61 7.80 10.32
N GLN A 111 12.70 8.03 9.59
CA GLN A 111 12.72 8.84 8.36
C GLN A 111 12.67 7.99 7.08
N LYS A 112 12.72 6.66 7.19
CA LYS A 112 12.77 5.75 6.05
C LYS A 112 11.35 5.44 5.56
N ARG A 113 11.08 5.66 4.28
CA ARG A 113 9.85 5.20 3.61
C ARG A 113 9.85 3.68 3.51
N LEU A 114 8.80 3.05 4.01
CA LEU A 114 8.60 1.61 3.95
C LEU A 114 7.81 1.19 2.71
N VAL A 115 6.64 1.82 2.51
CA VAL A 115 5.77 1.60 1.34
C VAL A 115 5.02 2.86 0.99
N SER A 116 4.59 2.97 -0.26
CA SER A 116 3.59 3.94 -0.71
C SER A 116 2.31 3.22 -1.12
N ILE A 117 1.17 3.69 -0.64
CA ILE A 117 -0.15 3.14 -0.94
C ILE A 117 -0.91 4.15 -1.79
N ILE A 118 -1.28 3.75 -2.99
CA ILE A 118 -2.11 4.55 -3.89
C ILE A 118 -3.50 3.93 -3.89
N PHE A 119 -4.53 4.66 -3.47
CA PHE A 119 -5.89 4.16 -3.59
C PHE A 119 -6.24 3.94 -5.07
N GLY A 120 -7.03 2.91 -5.37
CA GLY A 120 -7.52 2.61 -6.71
C GLY A 120 -8.82 3.35 -6.98
N ASP A 121 -9.26 3.30 -8.24
CA ASP A 121 -10.61 3.66 -8.62
C ASP A 121 -11.46 2.39 -8.55
N PRO A 122 -12.44 2.31 -7.62
CA PRO A 122 -13.31 1.15 -7.54
C PRO A 122 -14.16 0.93 -8.79
N ASP A 123 -14.24 1.91 -9.70
CA ASP A 123 -15.12 1.84 -10.88
C ASP A 123 -14.38 1.37 -12.16
N SER A 124 -13.07 1.05 -12.07
CA SER A 124 -12.24 0.71 -13.23
C SER A 124 -11.89 -0.80 -13.32
N GLY A 125 -12.70 -1.60 -14.03
CA GLY A 125 -12.24 -2.84 -14.69
C GLY A 125 -12.77 -4.21 -14.24
N VAL A 126 -12.50 -5.23 -15.08
CA VAL A 126 -13.19 -6.53 -15.26
C VAL A 126 -12.82 -7.62 -14.23
N ASP A 127 -11.74 -7.46 -13.46
CA ASP A 127 -11.24 -8.47 -12.48
C ASP A 127 -11.58 -8.13 -11.00
N GLY A 128 -12.59 -7.28 -10.81
CA GLY A 128 -12.96 -6.75 -9.51
C GLY A 128 -12.27 -5.40 -9.23
N PRO A 129 -12.90 -4.54 -8.41
CA PRO A 129 -12.39 -3.19 -8.14
C PRO A 129 -11.05 -3.25 -7.39
N VAL A 130 -9.96 -2.85 -8.04
CA VAL A 130 -8.70 -2.60 -7.36
C VAL A 130 -8.91 -1.43 -6.40
N VAL A 131 -8.77 -1.68 -5.11
CA VAL A 131 -9.06 -0.70 -4.05
C VAL A 131 -7.82 0.09 -3.66
N ALA A 132 -6.65 -0.55 -3.70
CA ALA A 132 -5.38 0.14 -3.49
C ALA A 132 -4.23 -0.64 -4.14
N LYS A 133 -3.17 0.08 -4.46
CA LYS A 133 -1.90 -0.42 -5.01
C LYS A 133 -0.80 -0.10 -4.02
N ILE A 134 -0.05 -1.12 -3.60
CA ILE A 134 1.10 -0.98 -2.70
C ILE A 134 2.36 -0.96 -3.57
N ARG A 135 3.13 0.11 -3.44
CA ARG A 135 4.32 0.40 -4.24
C ARG A 135 5.59 0.36 -3.41
N HIS A 136 6.66 -0.10 -4.05
CA HIS A 136 8.00 -0.07 -3.50
C HIS A 136 8.44 1.40 -3.30
N PRO A 137 8.97 1.76 -2.11
CA PRO A 137 9.16 3.16 -1.72
C PRO A 137 10.21 3.91 -2.55
N VAL A 138 11.19 3.21 -3.12
CA VAL A 138 12.28 3.83 -3.92
C VAL A 138 11.98 3.79 -5.41
N SER A 139 11.78 2.58 -5.98
CA SER A 139 11.50 2.40 -7.41
C SER A 139 10.11 2.85 -7.85
N GLY A 140 9.16 3.03 -6.94
CA GLY A 140 7.75 3.33 -7.27
C GLY A 140 7.02 2.18 -7.97
N MET A 141 7.66 1.01 -8.10
CA MET A 141 7.07 -0.16 -8.74
C MET A 141 5.88 -0.69 -7.96
N LYS A 142 4.82 -1.06 -8.66
CA LYS A 142 3.65 -1.73 -8.08
C LYS A 142 4.06 -3.14 -7.65
N MET A 143 3.94 -3.43 -6.36
CA MET A 143 4.33 -4.71 -5.76
C MET A 143 3.11 -5.57 -5.46
N TYR A 144 2.05 -4.96 -4.93
CA TYR A 144 0.82 -5.64 -4.56
C TYR A 144 -0.41 -4.80 -4.87
N GLU A 145 -1.55 -5.46 -4.97
CA GLU A 145 -2.87 -4.84 -5.12
C GLU A 145 -3.82 -5.41 -4.06
N ILE A 146 -4.59 -4.51 -3.45
CA ILE A 146 -5.71 -4.87 -2.58
C ILE A 146 -6.96 -4.83 -3.47
N VAL A 147 -7.64 -5.95 -3.58
CA VAL A 147 -8.84 -6.13 -4.43
C VAL A 147 -10.02 -6.51 -3.55
N ASP A 148 -11.19 -5.93 -3.81
CA ASP A 148 -12.46 -6.35 -3.21
C ASP A 148 -13.15 -7.35 -4.15
N LEU A 149 -13.15 -8.63 -3.78
CA LEU A 149 -13.80 -9.65 -4.56
C LEU A 149 -15.31 -9.53 -4.38
N GLN A 150 -15.98 -9.07 -5.45
CA GLN A 150 -17.43 -9.07 -5.59
C GLN A 150 -18.20 -8.10 -4.66
N HIS A 151 -17.54 -7.09 -4.09
CA HIS A 151 -18.16 -6.10 -3.18
C HIS A 151 -18.84 -6.70 -1.94
N ASN A 152 -18.57 -7.97 -1.63
CA ASN A 152 -19.21 -8.71 -0.55
C ASN A 152 -18.40 -8.65 0.76
N GLY A 153 -17.33 -7.86 0.79
CA GLY A 153 -16.44 -7.75 1.94
C GLY A 153 -15.38 -8.84 2.01
N ASN A 154 -15.15 -9.57 0.92
CA ASN A 154 -14.05 -10.51 0.79
C ASN A 154 -12.91 -9.81 0.03
N TRP A 155 -11.77 -9.64 0.66
CA TRP A 155 -10.63 -8.94 0.06
C TRP A 155 -9.51 -9.91 -0.23
N GLN A 156 -8.68 -9.55 -1.21
CA GLN A 156 -7.43 -10.23 -1.45
C GLN A 156 -6.29 -9.23 -1.61
N ILE A 157 -5.11 -9.64 -1.13
CA ILE A 157 -3.86 -8.97 -1.45
C ILE A 157 -3.15 -9.84 -2.48
N ILE A 158 -3.04 -9.33 -3.70
CA ILE A 158 -2.48 -10.05 -4.86
C ILE A 158 -1.12 -9.46 -5.16
N SER A 159 -0.11 -10.30 -5.41
CA SER A 159 1.18 -9.81 -5.86
C SER A 159 1.17 -9.49 -7.35
N SER A 160 1.78 -8.37 -7.71
CA SER A 160 1.89 -7.93 -9.10
C SER A 160 2.97 -8.67 -9.90
N MET A 161 3.80 -9.49 -9.25
CA MET A 161 4.93 -10.17 -9.88
C MET A 161 4.62 -11.62 -10.26
N ASP A 162 3.89 -12.34 -9.42
CA ASP A 162 3.55 -13.75 -9.62
C ASP A 162 2.04 -14.00 -9.69
N GLU A 163 1.20 -12.95 -9.69
CA GLU A 163 -0.27 -12.99 -9.77
C GLU A 163 -0.95 -13.86 -8.70
N GLY A 164 -0.17 -14.34 -7.72
CA GLY A 164 -0.63 -15.15 -6.61
C GLY A 164 -1.28 -14.30 -5.52
N SER A 165 -2.38 -14.81 -4.97
CA SER A 165 -2.97 -14.28 -3.74
C SER A 165 -2.02 -14.57 -2.57
N ARG A 166 -1.61 -13.52 -1.84
CA ARG A 166 -0.78 -13.62 -0.64
C ARG A 166 -1.60 -13.75 0.63
N CYS A 167 -2.73 -13.05 0.67
CA CYS A 167 -3.63 -13.04 1.80
C CYS A 167 -5.07 -12.97 1.29
N GLN A 168 -5.95 -13.74 1.92
CA GLN A 168 -7.40 -13.56 1.85
C GLN A 168 -7.87 -12.86 3.12
N ILE A 169 -8.85 -11.98 3.00
CA ILE A 169 -9.32 -11.19 4.13
C ILE A 169 -10.84 -11.21 4.13
N ASP A 170 -11.40 -11.75 5.20
CA ASP A 170 -12.85 -11.81 5.37
C ASP A 170 -13.32 -10.66 6.26
N SER A 171 -14.22 -9.84 5.74
CA SER A 171 -14.89 -8.80 6.53
C SER A 171 -16.00 -9.42 7.36
N THR A 172 -15.94 -9.20 8.66
CA THR A 172 -17.01 -9.57 9.59
C THR A 172 -17.63 -8.32 10.21
N SER A 173 -18.94 -8.33 10.40
CA SER A 173 -19.68 -7.25 11.05
C SER A 173 -20.94 -7.83 11.66
N ASN A 174 -21.31 -7.34 12.85
CA ASN A 174 -22.53 -7.77 13.53
C ASN A 174 -23.52 -6.60 13.56
N PHE A 175 -24.82 -6.92 13.58
CA PHE A 175 -25.90 -5.94 13.56
C PHE A 175 -25.75 -4.86 14.65
N PHE A 176 -25.43 -5.25 15.88
CA PHE A 176 -25.19 -4.32 16.98
C PHE A 176 -24.04 -3.35 16.70
N ARG A 177 -22.93 -3.80 16.10
CA ARG A 177 -21.81 -2.90 15.76
C ARG A 177 -22.18 -1.90 14.67
N ARG A 178 -23.03 -2.29 13.72
CA ARG A 178 -23.54 -1.35 12.70
C ARG A 178 -24.40 -0.27 13.34
N ILE A 179 -25.28 -0.65 14.26
CA ILE A 179 -26.08 0.32 15.03
C ILE A 179 -25.18 1.24 15.85
N MET A 180 -24.23 0.67 16.61
CA MET A 180 -23.33 1.45 17.45
C MET A 180 -22.48 2.43 16.63
N SER A 181 -22.07 2.04 15.43
CA SER A 181 -21.37 2.93 14.50
C SER A 181 -22.26 4.05 13.98
N MET A 182 -23.51 3.76 13.62
CA MET A 182 -24.49 4.79 13.23
C MET A 182 -24.77 5.80 14.35
N CYS A 183 -24.71 5.35 15.61
CA CYS A 183 -24.84 6.21 16.79
C CYS A 183 -23.53 6.92 17.19
N GLY A 184 -22.44 6.76 16.43
CA GLY A 184 -21.14 7.38 16.71
C GLY A 184 -20.35 6.72 17.85
N ILE A 185 -20.77 5.56 18.34
CA ILE A 185 -20.16 4.89 19.50
C ILE A 185 -18.96 4.02 19.09
N THR A 186 -18.97 3.47 17.89
CA THR A 186 -17.84 2.68 17.37
C THR A 186 -17.28 3.30 16.12
N PHE A 187 -15.95 3.45 16.11
CA PHE A 187 -15.19 4.04 15.02
C PHE A 187 -15.46 3.40 13.65
N VAL A 188 -15.45 2.06 13.59
CA VAL A 188 -15.71 1.30 12.36
C VAL A 188 -16.64 0.12 12.67
N PRO A 189 -17.68 -0.14 11.84
CA PRO A 189 -18.66 -1.20 12.10
C PRO A 189 -18.18 -2.62 11.74
N LYS A 190 -17.08 -2.70 10.99
CA LYS A 190 -16.47 -3.94 10.48
C LYS A 190 -15.19 -4.28 11.23
N TRP A 191 -14.79 -5.53 11.13
CA TRP A 191 -13.48 -6.02 11.48
C TRP A 191 -13.08 -7.08 10.48
N TRP A 192 -11.79 -7.38 10.39
CA TRP A 192 -11.25 -8.19 9.32
C TRP A 192 -10.38 -9.32 9.87
N LEU A 193 -10.54 -10.50 9.28
CA LEU A 193 -9.76 -11.67 9.59
C LEU A 193 -8.90 -12.01 8.38
N VAL A 194 -7.59 -12.04 8.58
CA VAL A 194 -6.60 -12.29 7.54
C VAL A 194 -6.22 -13.76 7.58
N ARG A 195 -6.34 -14.42 6.42
CA ARG A 195 -6.00 -15.83 6.21
C ARG A 195 -4.96 -15.98 5.13
N ASN A 196 -4.11 -16.98 5.30
CA ASN A 196 -3.32 -17.54 4.22
C ASN A 196 -3.79 -18.98 4.00
N GLU A 197 -4.26 -19.27 2.78
CA GLU A 197 -4.94 -20.52 2.42
C GLU A 197 -6.12 -20.82 3.37
N THR A 198 -5.88 -21.56 4.45
CA THR A 198 -6.88 -21.95 5.46
C THR A 198 -6.55 -21.48 6.87
N ASN A 199 -5.32 -20.99 7.12
CA ASN A 199 -4.87 -20.62 8.46
C ASN A 199 -5.13 -19.14 8.73
N GLU A 200 -5.71 -18.84 9.90
CA GLU A 200 -5.77 -17.47 10.40
C GLU A 200 -4.36 -17.01 10.77
N ILE A 201 -3.92 -15.94 10.12
CA ILE A 201 -2.58 -15.37 10.32
C ILE A 201 -2.64 -14.00 10.98
N GLY A 202 -3.79 -13.32 10.97
CA GLY A 202 -3.95 -12.06 11.66
C GLY A 202 -5.39 -11.52 11.67
N LYS A 203 -5.57 -10.42 12.38
CA LYS A 203 -6.84 -9.72 12.56
C LYS A 203 -6.62 -8.22 12.57
N VAL A 204 -7.58 -7.48 12.00
CA VAL A 204 -7.67 -6.02 12.08
C VAL A 204 -9.02 -5.67 12.69
N LEU A 205 -9.00 -5.03 13.85
CA LEU A 205 -10.18 -4.79 14.68
C LEU A 205 -10.28 -3.29 14.98
N PRO A 206 -11.47 -2.69 15.03
CA PRO A 206 -11.60 -1.36 15.63
C PRO A 206 -11.36 -1.45 17.13
N GLN A 207 -10.76 -0.41 17.68
CA GLN A 207 -10.52 -0.30 19.10
C GLN A 207 -11.87 -0.19 19.85
N ASN A 208 -12.09 -1.02 20.86
CA ASN A 208 -13.36 -1.12 21.59
C ASN A 208 -13.49 -0.09 22.72
N SER A 209 -12.53 0.81 22.89
CA SER A 209 -12.51 1.77 24.00
C SER A 209 -13.09 3.11 23.57
N PHE A 210 -14.10 3.59 24.31
CA PHE A 210 -14.72 4.92 24.18
C PHE A 210 -13.72 6.09 24.21
N TRP A 211 -12.51 5.90 24.76
CA TRP A 211 -11.50 6.97 24.84
C TRP A 211 -10.47 6.90 23.70
N LYS A 212 -10.56 5.89 22.83
CA LYS A 212 -9.64 5.65 21.70
C LYS A 212 -10.44 5.53 20.39
N GLU A 213 -11.35 6.46 20.18
CA GLU A 213 -12.39 6.42 19.14
C GLU A 213 -11.90 6.52 17.68
N ASN A 214 -10.60 6.52 17.39
CA ASN A 214 -10.07 6.65 16.02
C ASN A 214 -8.91 5.70 15.73
N ALA A 215 -9.03 4.45 16.20
CA ALA A 215 -7.93 3.49 16.11
C ALA A 215 -8.37 2.12 15.59
N LEU A 216 -7.48 1.50 14.82
CA LEU A 216 -7.52 0.09 14.46
C LEU A 216 -6.40 -0.65 15.20
N VAL A 217 -6.74 -1.79 15.80
CA VAL A 217 -5.82 -2.73 16.42
C VAL A 217 -5.54 -3.86 15.45
N LEU A 218 -4.28 -4.19 15.29
CA LEU A 218 -3.76 -5.23 14.42
C LEU A 218 -3.13 -6.31 15.30
N HIS A 219 -3.50 -7.56 15.04
CA HIS A 219 -2.87 -8.72 15.65
C HIS A 219 -2.40 -9.67 14.54
N TRP A 220 -1.28 -10.33 14.73
CA TRP A 220 -0.82 -11.38 13.82
C TRP A 220 -0.11 -12.51 14.58
N ALA A 221 -0.16 -13.71 14.01
CA ALA A 221 0.52 -14.86 14.58
C ALA A 221 2.05 -14.69 14.52
N GLU A 222 2.76 -15.33 15.46
CA GLU A 222 4.22 -15.22 15.56
C GLU A 222 4.96 -15.76 14.33
N THR A 223 4.36 -16.75 13.68
CA THR A 223 4.89 -17.43 12.49
C THR A 223 4.79 -16.60 11.22
N VAL A 224 4.07 -15.48 11.24
CA VAL A 224 3.88 -14.61 10.08
C VAL A 224 5.18 -13.87 9.78
N ASP A 225 5.61 -13.91 8.53
CA ASP A 225 6.80 -13.20 8.07
C ASP A 225 6.61 -11.67 8.05
N ASN A 226 7.72 -10.96 7.89
CA ASN A 226 7.74 -9.50 7.95
C ASN A 226 6.96 -8.84 6.80
N GLU A 227 6.98 -9.45 5.62
CA GLU A 227 6.31 -8.92 4.42
C GLU A 227 4.79 -8.97 4.60
N ILE A 228 4.26 -10.11 5.04
CA ILE A 228 2.83 -10.29 5.31
C ILE A 228 2.37 -9.35 6.43
N ARG A 229 3.16 -9.15 7.50
CA ARG A 229 2.84 -8.15 8.55
C ARG A 229 2.72 -6.74 7.96
N LEU A 230 3.62 -6.36 7.06
CA LEU A 230 3.58 -5.07 6.38
C LEU A 230 2.37 -4.94 5.45
N LEU A 231 1.96 -6.02 4.79
CA LEU A 231 0.74 -6.06 3.96
C LEU A 231 -0.52 -5.94 4.82
N ILE A 232 -0.59 -6.60 5.97
CA ILE A 232 -1.70 -6.48 6.93
C ILE A 232 -1.79 -5.03 7.45
N LEU A 233 -0.65 -4.41 7.79
CA LEU A 233 -0.62 -3.01 8.20
C LEU A 233 -1.08 -2.07 7.08
N SER A 234 -0.62 -2.31 5.84
CA SER A 234 -1.03 -1.54 4.68
C SER A 234 -2.53 -1.64 4.42
N PHE A 235 -3.09 -2.84 4.56
CA PHE A 235 -4.54 -3.05 4.48
C PHE A 235 -5.28 -2.27 5.57
N ALA A 236 -4.82 -2.31 6.83
CA ALA A 236 -5.41 -1.53 7.90
C ALA A 236 -5.38 -0.02 7.60
N MET A 237 -4.29 0.50 7.02
CA MET A 237 -4.20 1.91 6.61
C MET A 237 -5.23 2.25 5.53
N VAL A 238 -5.45 1.34 4.57
CA VAL A 238 -6.51 1.52 3.57
C VAL A 238 -7.89 1.57 4.22
N GLN A 239 -8.18 0.67 5.16
CA GLN A 239 -9.47 0.64 5.85
C GLN A 239 -9.65 1.83 6.81
N MET A 240 -8.57 2.33 7.42
CA MET A 240 -8.57 3.55 8.23
C MET A 240 -9.16 4.72 7.45
N ILE A 241 -8.80 4.86 6.16
CA ILE A 241 -9.33 5.93 5.31
C ILE A 241 -10.70 5.58 4.76
N ARG A 242 -10.91 4.36 4.24
CA ARG A 242 -12.15 4.00 3.57
C ARG A 242 -13.36 3.88 4.50
N GLU A 243 -13.15 3.30 5.69
CA GLU A 243 -14.23 3.03 6.64
C GLU A 243 -14.19 3.99 7.82
N GLY A 244 -12.99 4.38 8.26
CA GLY A 244 -12.82 5.29 9.40
C GLY A 244 -13.00 6.76 9.06
N PHE A 245 -12.45 7.21 7.91
CA PHE A 245 -12.52 8.61 7.46
C PHE A 245 -13.02 8.72 6.01
N PRO A 246 -14.24 8.24 5.70
CA PRO A 246 -14.75 8.14 4.32
C PRO A 246 -14.79 9.50 3.59
N GLN A 247 -14.90 10.60 4.32
CA GLN A 247 -14.87 11.94 3.75
C GLN A 247 -13.49 12.28 3.15
N LEU A 248 -12.39 11.83 3.78
CA LEU A 248 -11.04 11.96 3.19
C LEU A 248 -10.90 11.09 1.95
N PHE A 249 -11.46 9.89 1.96
CA PHE A 249 -11.47 9.02 0.79
C PHE A 249 -12.16 9.70 -0.41
N HIS A 250 -13.26 10.42 -0.16
CA HIS A 250 -13.95 11.20 -1.18
C HIS A 250 -13.04 12.31 -1.76
N ILE A 251 -12.37 13.09 -0.91
CA ILE A 251 -11.43 14.15 -1.37
C ILE A 251 -10.31 13.55 -2.22
N ILE A 252 -9.75 12.41 -1.81
CA ILE A 252 -8.69 11.71 -2.54
C ILE A 252 -9.18 11.21 -3.90
N LYS A 253 -10.41 10.66 -3.96
CA LYS A 253 -11.01 10.23 -5.23
C LYS A 253 -11.18 11.41 -6.18
N GLU A 254 -11.75 12.51 -5.69
CA GLU A 254 -11.97 13.75 -6.45
C GLU A 254 -10.66 14.35 -6.96
N ASN A 255 -9.63 14.40 -6.11
CA ASN A 255 -8.29 14.87 -6.50
C ASN A 255 -7.75 14.12 -7.72
N ARG A 256 -7.95 12.80 -7.77
CA ARG A 256 -7.47 11.98 -8.89
C ARG A 256 -8.27 12.23 -10.17
N ILE A 257 -9.59 12.30 -10.07
CA ILE A 257 -10.46 12.55 -11.23
C ILE A 257 -10.03 13.84 -11.93
N ARG A 258 -9.77 14.91 -11.18
CA ARG A 258 -9.34 16.21 -11.72
C ARG A 258 -7.97 16.21 -12.39
N ARG A 259 -7.13 15.21 -12.10
CA ARG A 259 -5.79 15.07 -12.70
C ARG A 259 -5.79 14.22 -13.96
N ILE A 260 -6.89 13.54 -14.29
CA ILE A 260 -7.05 12.83 -15.56
C ILE A 260 -7.39 13.89 -16.61
N PRO A 261 -6.50 14.17 -17.58
CA PRO A 261 -6.71 15.20 -18.59
C PRO A 261 -7.81 14.85 -19.60
#